data_AF-A0A2G2WBD4-F1
#
_entry.id   AF-A0A2G2WBD4-F1
#
_cell.length_a   1.000
_cell.length_b   1.000
_cell.length_c   1.000
_cell.angle_alpha   90.00
_cell.angle_beta   90.00
_cell.angle_gamma   90.00
#
_symmetry.space_group_name_H-M   'P 1'
#
loop_
_entity.id
_entity.type
_entity.pdbx_description
1 polymer ?
#
loop_
_entity_poly.entity_id
_entity_poly.type
_entity_poly.pdbx_seq_one_letter_code
_entity_poly.pdbx_strand_id
1 'polypeptide(L)'
;MIPLFLVVTNFYRKLSDIDWHREDAYIDKSLSEPLEYVFLKDTPQQGPQSNDYGMFVCAFAEYVSHGIFDISSTLFGVVNHRLRYGALLWDYA
;
A
#
# COMPACT_ATOMS: atom_id res chain seq x y z
N MET A 1 -18.28 -3.92 -2.73
CA MET A 1 -18.28 -5.21 -1.99
C MET A 1 -17.24 -5.24 -0.87
N ILE A 2 -16.06 -4.62 -1.02
CA ILE A 2 -14.99 -4.65 0.00
C ILE A 2 -15.41 -4.05 1.37
N PRO A 3 -16.02 -2.85 1.47
CA PRO A 3 -16.32 -2.27 2.78
C PRO A 3 -17.30 -3.10 3.60
N LEU A 4 -18.36 -3.60 2.96
CA LEU A 4 -19.31 -4.50 3.59
C LEU A 4 -18.64 -5.79 4.12
N PHE A 5 -17.71 -6.35 3.35
CA PHE A 5 -16.93 -7.51 3.78
C PHE A 5 -16.09 -7.21 5.03
N LEU A 6 -15.43 -6.06 5.09
CA LEU A 6 -14.64 -5.64 6.27
C LEU A 6 -15.52 -5.46 7.51
N VAL A 7 -16.73 -4.89 7.35
CA VAL A 7 -17.69 -4.76 8.45
C VAL A 7 -18.16 -6.13 8.94
N VAL A 8 -18.63 -7.00 8.05
CA VAL A 8 -19.19 -8.32 8.41
C VAL A 8 -18.14 -9.22 9.08
N THR A 9 -16.87 -9.08 8.71
CA THR A 9 -15.76 -9.83 9.32
C THR A 9 -15.26 -9.25 10.65
N ASN A 10 -15.89 -8.18 11.14
CA ASN A 10 -15.46 -7.39 12.30
C ASN A 10 -14.00 -6.88 12.18
N PHE A 11 -13.55 -6.59 10.97
CA PHE A 11 -12.16 -6.20 10.69
C PHE A 11 -11.72 -4.99 11.53
N TYR A 12 -12.51 -3.91 11.49
CA TYR A 12 -12.22 -2.66 12.20
C TYR A 12 -12.16 -2.81 13.73
N ARG A 13 -12.84 -3.81 14.31
CA ARG A 13 -12.77 -4.08 15.76
C ARG A 13 -11.53 -4.89 16.14
N LYS A 14 -10.98 -5.68 15.21
CA LYS A 14 -9.84 -6.55 15.46
C LYS A 14 -8.51 -5.78 15.46
N LEU A 15 -8.48 -4.60 14.85
CA LEU A 15 -7.30 -3.76 14.70
C LEU A 15 -7.51 -2.47 15.48
N SER A 16 -6.91 -2.40 16.67
CA SER A 16 -7.03 -1.25 17.58
C SER A 16 -6.36 0.03 17.06
N ASP A 17 -5.51 -0.12 16.05
CA ASP A 17 -4.78 0.91 15.33
C ASP A 17 -5.57 1.56 14.20
N ILE A 18 -6.73 1.00 13.82
CA ILE A 18 -7.63 1.62 12.84
C ILE A 18 -8.67 2.47 13.57
N ASP A 19 -8.51 3.79 13.47
CA ASP A 19 -9.49 4.74 13.98
C ASP A 19 -10.22 5.45 12.83
N TRP A 20 -11.38 4.92 12.47
CA TRP A 20 -12.23 5.45 11.41
C TRP A 20 -12.66 6.89 11.64
N HIS A 21 -12.80 7.30 12.91
CA HIS A 21 -13.29 8.62 13.29
C HIS A 21 -12.17 9.66 13.44
N ARG A 22 -10.91 9.29 13.16
CA ARG A 22 -9.77 10.23 13.17
C ARG A 22 -9.42 10.78 11.80
N GLU A 23 -9.88 10.15 10.72
CA GLU A 23 -9.61 10.60 9.37
C GLU A 23 -10.75 11.51 8.90
N ASP A 24 -10.44 12.77 8.60
CA ASP A 24 -11.43 13.80 8.25
C ASP A 24 -12.35 13.36 7.10
N ALA A 25 -11.82 12.59 6.15
CA ALA A 25 -12.58 12.06 5.02
C ALA A 25 -13.69 11.07 5.41
N TYR A 26 -13.69 10.54 6.65
CA TYR A 26 -14.57 9.46 7.10
C TYR A 26 -15.31 9.73 8.43
N ILE A 27 -15.10 10.88 9.10
CA ILE A 27 -15.67 11.21 10.42
C ILE A 27 -17.19 10.97 10.52
N ASP A 28 -17.93 11.25 9.45
CA ASP A 28 -19.40 11.10 9.40
C ASP A 28 -19.88 9.96 8.50
N LYS A 29 -18.96 9.14 7.96
CA LYS A 29 -19.28 8.05 7.03
C LYS A 29 -19.47 6.74 7.78
N SER A 30 -20.47 5.96 7.38
CA SER A 30 -20.64 4.60 7.89
C SER A 30 -19.48 3.69 7.47
N LEU A 31 -19.08 2.74 8.32
CA LEU A 31 -18.07 1.71 7.98
C LEU A 31 -18.44 0.86 6.76
N SER A 32 -19.72 0.81 6.40
CA SER A 32 -20.22 0.08 5.23
C SER A 32 -20.17 0.90 3.94
N GLU A 33 -19.89 2.20 4.02
CA GLU A 33 -19.80 3.06 2.83
C GLU A 33 -18.61 2.68 1.94
N PRO A 34 -18.73 2.90 0.62
CA PRO A 34 -17.60 2.79 -0.31
C PRO A 34 -16.39 3.59 0.18
N LEU A 35 -15.25 2.92 0.23
CA LEU A 35 -13.98 3.61 0.41
C LEU A 35 -13.70 4.47 -0.82
N GLU A 36 -13.26 5.70 -0.60
CA GLU A 36 -12.62 6.49 -1.64
C GLU A 36 -11.28 5.84 -2.01
N TYR A 37 -11.04 5.72 -3.31
CA TYR A 37 -9.79 5.17 -3.83
C TYR A 37 -9.45 5.85 -5.15
N VAL A 38 -8.17 5.91 -5.45
CA VAL A 38 -7.65 6.45 -6.71
C VAL A 38 -6.99 5.35 -7.51
N PHE A 39 -7.19 5.37 -8.82
CA PHE A 39 -6.44 4.51 -9.73
C PHE A 39 -5.19 5.26 -10.19
N LEU A 40 -4.03 4.78 -9.75
CA LEU A 40 -2.75 5.27 -10.25
C LEU A 40 -2.47 4.64 -11.62
N LYS A 41 -2.51 5.46 -12.67
CA LYS A 41 -2.13 5.07 -14.02
C LYS A 41 -0.61 5.12 -14.16
N ASP A 42 -0.09 4.38 -15.13
CA ASP A 42 1.34 4.41 -15.53
C ASP A 42 2.33 4.04 -14.41
N THR A 43 1.82 3.42 -13.35
CA THR A 43 2.61 2.86 -12.25
C THR A 43 3.61 1.83 -12.79
N PRO A 44 4.86 1.78 -12.29
CA PRO A 44 5.87 0.85 -12.76
C PRO A 44 5.37 -0.59 -12.67
N GLN A 45 5.50 -1.34 -13.76
CA GLN A 45 5.14 -2.76 -13.79
C GLN A 45 6.38 -3.61 -13.91
N GLN A 46 6.39 -4.76 -13.22
CA GLN A 46 7.43 -5.74 -13.39
C GLN A 46 7.39 -6.34 -14.80
N GLY A 47 8.55 -6.73 -15.34
CA GLY A 47 8.61 -7.39 -16.63
C GLY A 47 7.92 -8.77 -16.60
N PRO A 48 7.44 -9.30 -17.74
CA PRO A 48 6.67 -10.55 -17.80
C PRO A 48 7.38 -11.80 -17.24
N GLN A 49 8.71 -11.78 -17.13
CA GLN A 49 9.53 -12.88 -16.62
C GLN A 49 10.23 -12.53 -15.29
N SER A 50 9.89 -11.39 -14.69
CA SER A 50 10.47 -10.94 -13.43
C SER A 50 9.76 -11.63 -12.26
N ASN A 51 10.54 -12.06 -11.27
CA ASN A 51 10.01 -12.57 -10.00
C ASN A 51 10.16 -11.48 -8.91
N ASP A 52 9.66 -10.28 -9.21
CA ASP A 52 9.92 -9.08 -8.42
C ASP A 52 8.67 -8.55 -7.71
N TYR A 53 7.54 -9.23 -7.85
CA TYR A 53 6.25 -8.80 -7.30
C TYR A 53 6.35 -8.40 -5.81
N GLY A 54 7.03 -9.20 -4.98
CA GLY A 54 7.19 -8.89 -3.56
C GLY A 54 7.99 -7.60 -3.33
N MET A 55 9.05 -7.39 -4.11
CA MET A 55 9.85 -6.17 -4.05
C MET A 55 9.05 -4.95 -4.52
N PHE A 56 8.27 -5.07 -5.61
CA PHE A 56 7.38 -4.00 -6.07
C PHE A 56 6.36 -3.62 -5.01
N VAL A 57 5.74 -4.60 -4.34
CA VAL A 57 4.80 -4.35 -3.23
C VAL A 57 5.48 -3.61 -2.08
N CYS A 58 6.67 -4.03 -1.66
CA CYS A 58 7.44 -3.33 -0.62
C CYS A 58 7.75 -1.88 -1.01
N ALA A 59 8.19 -1.66 -2.26
CA ALA A 59 8.49 -0.33 -2.75
C ALA A 59 7.26 0.57 -2.81
N PHE A 60 6.12 0.08 -3.29
CA PHE A 60 4.89 0.85 -3.28
C PHE A 60 4.41 1.17 -1.87
N ALA A 61 4.51 0.23 -0.93
CA ALA A 61 4.18 0.49 0.47
C ALA A 61 5.06 1.61 1.05
N GLU A 62 6.36 1.62 0.75
CA GLU A 62 7.27 2.70 1.16
C GLU A 62 6.89 4.05 0.55
N TYR A 63 6.71 4.13 -0.78
CA TYR A 63 6.35 5.37 -1.45
C TYR A 63 5.04 5.95 -0.91
N VAL A 64 4.00 5.12 -0.75
CA VAL A 64 2.71 5.54 -0.20
C VAL A 64 2.85 6.00 1.25
N SER A 65 3.69 5.35 2.05
CA SER A 65 3.96 5.77 3.44
C SER A 65 4.61 7.16 3.51
N HIS A 66 5.31 7.57 2.45
CA HIS A 66 5.87 8.92 2.30
C HIS A 66 4.96 9.91 1.54
N GLY A 67 3.72 9.51 1.21
CA GLY A 67 2.77 10.34 0.47
C GLY A 67 3.15 10.54 -1.01
N ILE A 68 3.98 9.66 -1.57
CA ILE A 68 4.43 9.71 -2.96
C ILE A 68 3.55 8.79 -3.80
N PHE A 69 2.72 9.39 -4.66
CA PHE A 69 1.76 8.67 -5.51
C PHE A 69 2.09 8.71 -7.00
N ASP A 70 2.92 9.66 -7.44
CA ASP A 70 3.43 9.74 -8.81
C ASP A 70 4.78 9.04 -8.90
N ILE A 71 4.75 7.74 -9.17
CA ILE A 71 5.93 6.89 -9.19
C ILE A 71 6.29 6.65 -10.65
N SER A 72 7.29 7.35 -11.17
CA SER A 72 7.73 7.14 -12.55
C SER A 72 8.49 5.82 -12.71
N SER A 73 8.17 5.06 -13.76
CA SER A 73 8.92 3.87 -14.16
C SER A 73 10.39 4.15 -14.48
N THR A 74 10.70 5.37 -14.92
CA THR A 74 12.08 5.81 -15.20
C THR A 74 12.95 5.90 -13.93
N LEU A 75 12.33 6.12 -12.77
CA LEU A 75 13.00 6.24 -11.48
C LEU A 75 12.94 4.94 -10.66
N PHE A 76 12.18 3.94 -11.12
CA PHE A 76 11.95 2.70 -10.39
C PHE A 76 13.07 1.68 -10.63
N GLY A 77 14.20 1.88 -9.93
CA GLY A 77 15.37 1.02 -10.01
C GLY A 77 15.23 -0.29 -9.24
N VAL A 78 14.68 -1.32 -9.88
CA VAL A 78 14.47 -2.68 -9.33
C VAL A 78 15.70 -3.24 -8.58
N VAL A 79 16.89 -3.14 -9.18
CA VAL A 79 18.14 -3.64 -8.59
C VAL A 79 18.51 -2.86 -7.33
N ASN A 80 18.35 -1.54 -7.33
CA ASN A 80 18.66 -0.68 -6.19
C ASN A 80 17.75 -1.00 -5.00
N HIS A 81 16.46 -1.22 -5.26
CA HIS A 81 15.51 -1.61 -4.22
C HIS A 81 15.84 -2.98 -3.63
N ARG A 82 16.19 -3.98 -4.46
CA ARG A 82 16.64 -5.29 -3.97
C ARG A 82 17.87 -5.18 -3.07
N LEU A 83 18.89 -4.43 -3.48
CA LEU A 83 20.10 -4.23 -2.69
C LEU A 83 19.81 -3.52 -1.37
N ARG A 84 19.02 -2.44 -1.42
CA ARG A 84 18.67 -1.66 -0.23
C ARG A 84 17.84 -2.47 0.76
N TYR A 85 16.80 -3.16 0.30
CA TYR A 85 15.98 -4.00 1.18
C TYR A 85 16.76 -5.21 1.69
N GLY A 86 17.65 -5.79 0.88
CA GLY A 86 18.55 -6.85 1.33
C GLY A 86 19.48 -6.38 2.45
N ALA A 87 20.08 -5.19 2.32
CA ALA A 87 20.92 -4.59 3.36
C ALA A 87 20.12 -4.28 4.63
N LEU A 88 18.92 -3.69 4.50
CA LEU A 88 18.05 -3.43 5.66
C LEU A 88 17.66 -4.73 6.36
N LEU A 89 17.28 -5.77 5.62
CA LEU A 89 16.96 -7.06 6.22
C LEU A 89 18.17 -7.67 6.95
N TRP A 90 19.37 -7.47 6.44
CA TRP A 90 20.60 -7.92 7.11
C TRP A 90 20.87 -7.16 8.40
N ASP A 91 20.71 -5.84 8.40
CA ASP A 91 20.97 -4.99 9.56
C ASP A 91 19.96 -5.19 10.71
N TYR A 92 18.74 -5.65 10.39
CA TYR A 92 17.64 -5.87 11.34
C TYR A 92 17.25 -7.35 11.53
N ALA A 93 18.02 -8.30 11.00
CA ALA A 93 17.83 -9.74 11.23
C ALA A 93 18.21 -10.15 12.66
#